data_AF-A0A3D0YR07-F1
#
_entry.id   AF-A0A3D0YR07-F1
#
_cell.length_a   1.000
_cell.length_b   1.000
_cell.length_c   1.000
_cell.angle_alpha   90.00
_cell.angle_beta   90.00
_cell.angle_gamma   90.00
#
_symmetry.space_group_name_H-M   'P 1'
#
loop_
_entity.id
_entity.type
_entity.pdbx_description
1 polymer ?
#
loop_
_entity_poly.entity_id
_entity_poly.type
_entity_poly.pdbx_seq_one_letter_code
_entity_poly.pdbx_strand_id
1 'polypeptide(L)'
;MVGVGCSEPSTEVISDDNSQTVRVELNGLSFVLPDDWSVRSVDGDTAYFGVPDSEYDVVIPFMVKETESFDGSSDEPFSKETDSGAKIYNEVCAPSLGCRYIDFGGKVYLASFLSPRSNELAPEDLDGPWFPRTEVTQDQLFNVIDTVK
;
A
#
# COMPACT_ATOMS: atom_id res chain seq x y z
N MET A 1 -3.64 26.08 -25.99
CA MET A 1 -4.12 24.83 -25.39
C MET A 1 -3.02 23.79 -25.52
N VAL A 2 -2.92 22.93 -24.49
CA VAL A 2 -2.04 21.74 -24.34
C VAL A 2 -0.57 22.08 -24.00
N GLY A 3 0.07 21.50 -22.99
CA GLY A 3 -0.24 20.27 -22.25
C GLY A 3 -0.01 20.39 -20.75
N VAL A 4 -0.96 19.80 -20.01
CA VAL A 4 -0.82 19.42 -18.61
C VAL A 4 0.18 18.26 -18.60
N GLY A 5 1.30 18.45 -17.94
CA GLY A 5 2.26 17.36 -17.69
C GLY A 5 1.61 16.36 -16.75
N CYS A 6 1.35 15.16 -17.25
CA CYS A 6 1.09 14.01 -16.40
C CYS A 6 2.43 13.64 -15.75
N SER A 7 2.57 13.88 -14.45
CA SER A 7 3.63 13.27 -13.68
C SER A 7 3.35 11.77 -13.66
N GLU A 8 4.13 11.01 -14.42
CA GLU A 8 4.13 9.55 -14.33
C GLU A 8 4.68 9.15 -12.94
N PRO A 9 4.09 8.15 -12.27
CA PRO A 9 4.71 7.58 -11.08
C PRO A 9 6.04 6.94 -11.48
N SER A 10 7.14 7.48 -10.94
CA SER A 10 8.50 7.00 -11.21
C SER A 10 8.96 6.05 -10.11
N THR A 11 9.46 4.88 -10.50
CA THR A 11 10.19 3.98 -9.59
C THR A 11 11.67 4.37 -9.60
N GLU A 12 12.19 4.89 -8.49
CA GLU A 12 13.64 5.10 -8.31
C GLU A 12 14.25 3.95 -7.51
N VAL A 13 15.22 3.25 -8.13
CA VAL A 13 16.04 2.25 -7.44
C VAL A 13 17.33 2.93 -6.98
N ILE A 14 17.42 3.26 -5.69
CA ILE A 14 18.63 3.82 -5.10
C ILE A 14 19.40 2.68 -4.44
N SER A 15 20.64 2.44 -4.88
CA SER A 15 21.53 1.42 -4.33
C SER A 15 22.55 2.07 -3.40
N ASP A 16 22.41 1.86 -2.09
CA ASP A 16 23.46 2.12 -1.09
C ASP A 16 23.77 0.81 -0.36
N ASP A 17 25.05 0.42 -0.38
CA ASP A 17 25.68 -0.68 0.37
C ASP A 17 24.82 -1.96 0.63
N ASN A 18 24.83 -2.86 -0.36
CA ASN A 18 24.46 -4.29 -0.29
C ASN A 18 23.08 -4.69 0.30
N SER A 19 22.17 -3.75 0.52
CA SER A 19 20.72 -3.97 0.61
C SER A 19 20.01 -2.98 -0.31
N GLN A 20 19.42 -3.46 -1.40
CA GLN A 20 18.63 -2.60 -2.28
C GLN A 20 17.26 -2.38 -1.65
N THR A 21 17.11 -1.29 -0.90
CA THR A 21 15.80 -0.90 -0.37
C THR A 21 14.93 -0.40 -1.52
N VAL A 22 13.92 -1.19 -1.91
CA VAL A 22 12.97 -0.80 -2.96
C VAL A 22 11.98 0.21 -2.39
N ARG A 23 11.78 1.32 -3.11
CA ARG A 23 10.80 2.34 -2.77
C ARG A 23 9.73 2.46 -3.85
N VAL A 24 8.53 2.83 -3.42
CA VAL A 24 7.39 3.12 -4.31
C VAL A 24 6.81 4.48 -3.94
N GLU A 25 6.63 5.31 -4.96
CA GLU A 25 6.08 6.66 -4.83
C GLU A 25 4.61 6.65 -5.30
N LEU A 26 3.68 7.04 -4.43
CA LEU A 26 2.27 7.16 -4.76
C LEU A 26 1.73 8.48 -4.21
N ASN A 27 1.15 9.31 -5.08
CA ASN A 27 0.58 10.61 -4.71
C ASN A 27 1.51 11.52 -3.90
N GLY A 28 2.83 11.45 -4.17
CA GLY A 28 3.85 12.25 -3.49
C GLY A 28 4.26 11.73 -2.12
N LEU A 29 3.85 10.51 -1.76
CA LEU A 29 4.29 9.78 -0.57
C LEU A 29 5.22 8.64 -0.97
N SER A 30 6.30 8.46 -0.23
CA SER A 30 7.30 7.41 -0.46
C SER A 30 7.12 6.27 0.54
N PHE A 31 7.04 5.02 0.07
CA PHE A 31 6.94 3.83 0.91
C PHE A 31 8.09 2.86 0.62
N VAL A 32 8.61 2.23 1.68
CA VAL A 32 9.65 1.21 1.60
C VAL A 32 9.01 -0.18 1.59
N LEU A 33 9.43 -1.00 0.64
CA LEU A 33 8.99 -2.38 0.53
C LEU A 33 9.94 -3.34 1.26
N PRO A 34 9.44 -4.48 1.75
CA PRO A 34 10.30 -5.59 2.17
C PRO A 34 11.18 -6.08 1.02
N ASP A 35 12.39 -6.56 1.34
CA ASP A 35 13.40 -6.94 0.34
C ASP A 35 12.96 -8.11 -0.56
N ASP A 36 12.03 -8.94 -0.10
CA ASP A 36 11.47 -10.09 -0.82
C ASP A 36 10.22 -9.74 -1.64
N TRP A 37 9.80 -8.46 -1.64
CA TRP A 37 8.69 -7.96 -2.45
C TRP A 37 9.19 -7.29 -3.72
N SER A 38 8.34 -7.27 -4.75
CA SER A 38 8.66 -6.65 -6.04
C SER A 38 7.54 -5.77 -6.55
N VAL A 39 7.86 -4.65 -7.20
CA VAL A 39 6.86 -3.83 -7.89
C VAL A 39 6.60 -4.44 -9.28
N ARG A 40 5.38 -4.91 -9.53
CA ARG A 40 4.96 -5.45 -10.84
C ARG A 40 4.54 -4.35 -11.79
N SER A 41 3.76 -3.39 -11.30
CA SER A 41 3.26 -2.25 -12.05
C SER A 41 2.76 -1.16 -11.12
N VAL A 42 2.61 0.06 -11.64
CA VAL A 42 1.89 1.15 -10.99
C VAL A 42 0.88 1.70 -12.00
N ASP A 43 -0.36 1.89 -11.58
CA ASP A 43 -1.44 2.46 -12.38
C ASP A 43 -2.17 3.53 -11.55
N GLY A 44 -1.99 4.80 -11.92
CA GLY A 44 -2.56 5.93 -11.19
C GLY A 44 -2.12 5.99 -9.73
N ASP A 45 -3.08 5.78 -8.83
CA ASP A 45 -2.91 5.83 -7.37
C ASP A 45 -2.66 4.45 -6.74
N THR A 46 -2.48 3.42 -7.56
CA THR A 46 -2.34 2.03 -7.12
C THR A 46 -1.06 1.38 -7.62
N ALA A 47 -0.25 0.84 -6.72
CA ALA A 47 0.88 -0.03 -7.02
C ALA A 47 0.48 -1.51 -6.86
N TYR A 48 1.08 -2.40 -7.66
CA TYR A 48 0.82 -3.83 -7.62
C TYR A 48 2.10 -4.56 -7.22
N PHE A 49 2.11 -5.19 -6.05
CA PHE A 49 3.30 -5.86 -5.51
C PHE A 49 3.22 -7.36 -5.68
N GLY A 50 4.25 -7.96 -6.28
CA GLY A 50 4.49 -9.40 -6.20
C GLY A 50 5.09 -9.70 -4.83
N VAL A 51 4.48 -10.62 -4.11
CA VAL A 51 4.88 -11.00 -2.74
C VAL A 51 5.32 -12.47 -2.72
N PRO A 52 6.21 -12.86 -1.79
CA PRO A 52 6.65 -14.24 -1.70
C PRO A 52 5.48 -15.15 -1.28
N ASP A 53 5.30 -16.23 -2.02
CA ASP A 53 4.41 -17.33 -1.70
C ASP A 53 5.02 -18.63 -2.22
N SER A 54 4.86 -19.72 -1.48
CA SER A 54 5.51 -20.99 -1.77
C SER A 54 4.84 -21.77 -2.91
N GLU A 55 3.60 -21.43 -3.28
CA GLU A 55 2.77 -22.22 -4.18
C GLU A 55 2.20 -21.39 -5.35
N TYR A 56 1.87 -20.12 -5.12
CA TYR A 56 1.15 -19.28 -6.07
C TYR A 56 1.91 -17.99 -6.45
N ASP A 57 1.60 -17.41 -7.61
CA ASP A 57 2.04 -16.04 -7.96
C ASP A 57 1.04 -15.06 -7.38
N VAL A 58 1.37 -14.47 -6.23
CA VAL A 58 0.48 -13.58 -5.46
C VAL A 58 0.83 -12.13 -5.74
N VAL A 59 -0.19 -11.34 -6.10
CA VAL A 59 -0.11 -9.90 -6.30
C VAL A 59 -1.04 -9.19 -5.32
N ILE A 60 -0.48 -8.31 -4.50
CA ILE A 60 -1.24 -7.48 -3.57
C ILE A 60 -1.28 -6.03 -4.11
N PRO A 61 -2.45 -5.48 -4.45
CA PRO A 61 -2.59 -4.08 -4.81
C PRO A 61 -2.51 -3.18 -3.57
N PHE A 62 -1.77 -2.08 -3.67
CA PHE A 62 -1.65 -1.05 -2.66
C PHE A 62 -2.05 0.30 -3.25
N MET A 63 -3.13 0.86 -2.76
CA MET A 63 -3.70 2.13 -3.21
C MET A 63 -3.43 3.21 -2.16
N VAL A 64 -3.04 4.41 -2.61
CA VAL A 64 -2.89 5.58 -1.75
C VAL A 64 -3.66 6.71 -2.39
N LYS A 65 -4.74 7.18 -1.76
CA LYS A 65 -5.64 8.19 -2.34
C LYS A 65 -5.84 9.37 -1.40
N GLU A 66 -5.71 10.59 -1.91
CA GLU A 66 -6.06 11.80 -1.16
C GLU A 66 -7.56 11.81 -0.83
N THR A 67 -7.90 12.14 0.41
CA THR A 67 -9.27 12.21 0.92
C THR A 67 -9.53 13.58 1.56
N GLU A 68 -10.79 14.03 1.52
CA GLU A 68 -11.20 15.30 2.11
C GLU A 68 -11.31 15.23 3.65
N SER A 69 -11.46 14.02 4.21
CA SER A 69 -11.64 13.81 5.65
C SER A 69 -11.22 12.41 6.12
N PHE A 70 -10.97 12.30 7.42
CA PHE A 70 -11.04 11.02 8.14
C PHE A 70 -12.51 10.60 8.19
N ASP A 71 -12.82 9.36 7.81
CA ASP A 71 -14.15 8.79 8.08
C ASP A 71 -14.36 8.49 9.59
N GLY A 72 -13.26 8.49 10.37
CA GLY A 72 -13.24 8.43 11.83
C GLY A 72 -13.30 9.80 12.52
N SER A 73 -13.64 9.78 13.82
CA SER A 73 -13.67 10.98 14.66
C SER A 73 -12.30 11.68 14.67
N SER A 74 -12.26 13.00 14.42
CA SER A 74 -11.05 13.84 14.50
C SER A 74 -10.37 13.85 15.88
N ASP A 75 -10.99 13.25 16.88
CA ASP A 75 -10.50 13.16 18.26
C ASP A 75 -9.68 11.90 18.53
N GLU A 76 -9.57 10.97 17.57
CA GLU A 76 -8.73 9.78 17.77
C GLU A 76 -7.24 10.14 17.74
N PRO A 77 -6.46 9.70 18.74
CA PRO A 77 -5.02 9.94 18.74
C PRO A 77 -4.38 9.19 17.57
N PHE A 78 -3.41 9.84 16.91
CA PHE A 78 -2.59 9.16 15.92
C PHE A 78 -1.86 7.99 16.59
N SER A 79 -1.75 6.89 15.85
CA SER A 79 -1.07 5.67 16.30
C SER A 79 0.45 5.81 16.28
N LYS A 80 0.96 6.57 15.30
CA LYS A 80 2.39 6.76 15.04
C LYS A 80 2.63 8.10 14.32
N GLU A 81 3.78 8.71 14.59
CA GLU A 81 4.32 9.80 13.77
C GLU A 81 5.66 9.33 13.19
N THR A 82 5.86 9.48 11.89
CA THR A 82 7.11 9.11 11.21
C THR A 82 8.15 10.22 11.30
N ASP A 83 9.42 9.91 10.99
CA ASP A 83 10.50 10.90 11.00
C ASP A 83 10.30 12.03 9.97
N SER A 84 9.46 11.82 8.94
CA SER A 84 9.10 12.88 7.99
C SER A 84 8.02 13.83 8.56
N GLY A 85 7.41 13.48 9.69
CA GLY A 85 6.29 14.21 10.29
C GLY A 85 4.92 13.75 9.80
N ALA A 86 4.83 12.60 9.12
CA ALA A 86 3.54 12.00 8.76
C ALA A 86 2.88 11.37 9.98
N LYS A 87 1.62 11.75 10.25
CA LYS A 87 0.82 11.17 11.33
C LYS A 87 -0.07 10.07 10.79
N ILE A 88 0.01 8.91 11.40
CA ILE A 88 -0.68 7.69 10.96
C ILE A 88 -1.79 7.36 11.93
N TYR A 89 -3.00 7.18 11.42
CA TYR A 89 -4.19 6.86 12.20
C TYR A 89 -4.67 5.45 11.84
N ASN A 90 -5.00 4.66 12.86
CA ASN A 90 -5.58 3.35 12.65
C ASN A 90 -6.98 3.50 12.07
N GLU A 91 -7.32 2.67 11.10
CA GLU A 91 -8.66 2.62 10.52
C GLU A 91 -9.05 1.17 10.30
N VAL A 92 -10.34 0.86 10.42
CA VAL A 92 -10.87 -0.46 10.11
C VAL A 92 -11.66 -0.34 8.82
N CYS A 93 -11.01 -0.56 7.67
CA CYS A 93 -11.72 -0.56 6.40
C CYS A 93 -11.80 -1.97 5.80
N ALA A 94 -13.01 -2.55 5.84
CA ALA A 94 -13.37 -3.73 5.07
C ALA A 94 -13.85 -3.28 3.67
N PRO A 95 -13.49 -3.99 2.58
CA PRO A 95 -12.87 -5.31 2.52
C PRO A 95 -11.33 -5.29 2.34
N SER A 96 -10.63 -4.24 2.77
CA SER A 96 -9.18 -4.17 2.62
C SER A 96 -8.47 -5.17 3.54
N LEU A 97 -7.26 -5.63 3.15
CA LEU A 97 -6.40 -6.46 4.00
C LEU A 97 -5.78 -5.65 5.15
N GLY A 98 -5.63 -4.34 4.93
CA GLY A 98 -5.13 -3.39 5.91
C GLY A 98 -5.15 -1.98 5.33
N CYS A 99 -5.53 -1.00 6.14
CA CYS A 99 -5.50 0.40 5.76
C CYS A 99 -5.22 1.32 6.94
N ARG A 100 -4.71 2.51 6.62
CA ARG A 100 -4.49 3.59 7.58
C ARG A 100 -4.70 4.93 6.89
N TYR A 101 -5.12 5.92 7.67
CA TYR A 101 -5.06 7.31 7.24
C TYR A 101 -3.69 7.90 7.54
N ILE A 102 -3.21 8.75 6.64
CA ILE A 102 -1.93 9.45 6.74
C ILE A 102 -2.21 10.95 6.61
N ASP A 103 -1.96 11.73 7.66
CA ASP A 103 -1.90 13.19 7.59
C ASP A 103 -0.46 13.62 7.33
N PHE A 104 -0.24 14.23 6.17
CA PHE A 104 1.07 14.70 5.76
C PHE A 104 0.97 15.94 4.86
N GLY A 105 1.77 16.97 5.17
CA GLY A 105 1.82 18.19 4.36
C GLY A 105 0.49 18.96 4.29
N GLY A 106 -0.39 18.82 5.28
CA GLY A 106 -1.70 19.46 5.32
C GLY A 106 -2.77 18.78 4.46
N LYS A 107 -2.52 17.53 4.05
CA LYS A 107 -3.43 16.67 3.30
C LYS A 107 -3.61 15.34 4.03
N VAL A 108 -4.77 14.72 3.83
CA VAL A 108 -5.07 13.39 4.36
C VAL A 108 -5.12 12.39 3.22
N TYR A 109 -4.48 11.24 3.41
CA TYR A 109 -4.45 10.15 2.45
C TYR A 109 -4.98 8.87 3.08
N LEU A 110 -5.75 8.09 2.33
CA LEU A 110 -6.09 6.71 2.66
C LEU A 110 -5.10 5.79 1.96
N ALA A 111 -4.25 5.11 2.73
CA ALA A 111 -3.39 4.04 2.24
C ALA A 111 -4.06 2.69 2.53
N SER A 112 -4.28 1.86 1.50
CA SER A 112 -5.05 0.63 1.61
C SER A 112 -4.49 -0.50 0.75
N PHE A 113 -4.27 -1.65 1.37
CA PHE A 113 -4.01 -2.91 0.67
C PHE A 113 -5.32 -3.58 0.30
N LEU A 114 -5.55 -3.73 -0.99
CA LEU A 114 -6.77 -4.31 -1.55
C LEU A 114 -6.69 -5.83 -1.60
N SER A 115 -7.79 -6.45 -2.00
CA SER A 115 -7.89 -7.90 -2.15
C SER A 115 -6.76 -8.46 -3.03
N PRO A 116 -6.10 -9.54 -2.59
CA PRO A 116 -5.00 -10.14 -3.34
C PRO A 116 -5.52 -10.82 -4.59
N ARG A 117 -4.64 -10.94 -5.59
CA ARG A 117 -4.87 -11.71 -6.81
C ARG A 117 -3.81 -12.81 -6.87
N SER A 118 -4.20 -14.01 -7.28
CA SER A 118 -3.23 -15.05 -7.59
C SER A 118 -3.74 -15.98 -8.70
N ASN A 119 -2.90 -16.92 -9.09
CA ASN A 119 -3.24 -18.02 -9.99
C ASN A 119 -3.87 -19.23 -9.26
N GLU A 120 -4.12 -19.13 -7.95
CA GLU A 120 -4.86 -20.15 -7.19
C GLU A 120 -6.29 -20.23 -7.71
N LEU A 121 -6.79 -21.46 -7.86
CA LEU A 121 -8.15 -21.69 -8.30
C LEU A 121 -9.09 -21.58 -7.10
N ALA A 122 -10.16 -20.80 -7.27
CA ALA A 122 -11.25 -20.81 -6.31
C ALA A 122 -11.82 -22.24 -6.18
N PRO A 123 -12.07 -22.73 -4.94
CA PRO A 123 -12.77 -23.97 -4.70
C PRO A 123 -14.07 -24.10 -5.50
N GLU A 124 -14.36 -25.29 -6.03
CA GLU A 124 -15.53 -25.53 -6.90
C GLU A 124 -16.87 -25.32 -6.16
N ASP A 125 -16.92 -25.65 -4.87
CA ASP A 125 -18.11 -25.59 -4.02
C ASP A 125 -18.08 -24.39 -3.06
N LEU A 126 -18.00 -23.18 -3.62
CA LEU A 126 -17.99 -21.93 -2.84
C LEU A 126 -19.38 -21.32 -2.68
N ASP A 127 -19.78 -21.07 -1.42
CA ASP A 127 -20.92 -20.22 -1.07
C ASP A 127 -20.42 -18.91 -0.44
N GLY A 128 -20.08 -17.93 -1.29
CA GLY A 128 -19.65 -16.60 -0.86
C GLY A 128 -18.39 -16.06 -1.55
N PRO A 129 -17.85 -14.92 -1.08
CA PRO A 129 -16.61 -14.36 -1.60
C PRO A 129 -15.43 -15.27 -1.25
N TRP A 130 -14.50 -15.37 -2.19
CA TRP A 130 -13.25 -16.08 -2.03
C TRP A 130 -12.07 -15.15 -2.26
N PHE A 131 -11.02 -15.37 -1.48
CA PHE A 131 -9.76 -14.66 -1.60
C PHE A 131 -8.64 -15.69 -1.68
N PRO A 132 -7.67 -15.50 -2.58
CA PRO A 132 -6.53 -16.39 -2.65
C PRO A 132 -5.75 -16.37 -1.34
N ARG A 133 -5.13 -17.49 -1.03
CA ARG A 133 -4.20 -17.61 0.07
C ARG A 133 -3.02 -16.65 -0.15
N THR A 134 -2.53 -16.11 0.96
CA THR A 134 -1.29 -15.35 1.01
C THR A 134 -0.60 -15.62 2.33
N GLU A 135 0.73 -15.71 2.31
CA GLU A 135 1.56 -15.79 3.50
C GLU A 135 1.80 -14.41 4.15
N VAL A 136 1.41 -13.33 3.46
CA VAL A 136 1.55 -11.96 3.95
C VAL A 136 0.61 -11.70 5.12
N THR A 137 1.19 -11.29 6.25
CA THR A 137 0.44 -10.94 7.46
C THR A 137 0.03 -9.47 7.47
N GLN A 138 -1.01 -9.14 8.25
CA GLN A 138 -1.45 -7.75 8.43
C GLN A 138 -0.34 -6.85 9.00
N ASP A 139 0.50 -7.36 9.89
CA ASP A 139 1.63 -6.61 10.44
C ASP A 139 2.64 -6.24 9.35
N GLN A 140 2.90 -7.13 8.38
CA GLN A 140 3.77 -6.82 7.24
C GLN A 140 3.17 -5.71 6.37
N LEU A 141 1.85 -5.74 6.12
CA LEU A 141 1.15 -4.68 5.39
C LEU A 141 1.30 -3.33 6.11
N PHE A 142 1.04 -3.31 7.42
CA PHE A 142 1.16 -2.10 8.21
C PHE A 142 2.60 -1.58 8.29
N ASN A 143 3.59 -2.46 8.36
CA ASN A 143 5.00 -2.05 8.32
C ASN A 143 5.35 -1.30 7.03
N VAL A 144 4.76 -1.66 5.88
CA VAL A 144 4.94 -0.89 4.63
C VAL A 144 4.35 0.51 4.77
N ILE A 145 3.10 0.63 5.21
CA ILE A 145 2.44 1.94 5.37
C ILE A 145 3.23 2.83 6.35
N ASP A 146 3.75 2.22 7.41
CA ASP A 146 4.46 2.87 8.50
C ASP A 146 5.85 3.39 8.14
N THR A 147 6.32 3.13 6.92
CA THR A 147 7.57 3.66 6.37
C THR A 147 7.38 4.96 5.61
N VAL A 148 6.14 5.47 5.52
CA VAL A 148 5.81 6.66 4.73
C VAL A 148 6.73 7.84 5.04
N LYS A 149 7.25 8.44 3.97
CA LYS A 149 8.05 9.66 3.99
C LYS A 149 7.46 10.75 3.13
#